data_AF-A0A6B3HKZ9-F1
#
_entry.id   AF-A0A6B3HKZ9-F1
#
_cell.length_a   1.000
_cell.length_b   1.000
_cell.length_c   1.000
_cell.angle_alpha   90.00
_cell.angle_beta   90.00
_cell.angle_gamma   90.00
#
_symmetry.space_group_name_H-M   'P 1'
#
loop_
_entity.id
_entity.type
_entity.pdbx_description
1 polymer ?
#
loop_
_entity_poly.entity_id
_entity_poly.type
_entity_poly.pdbx_seq_one_letter_code
_entity_poly.pdbx_strand_id
1 'polypeptide(L)'
;QGLVSEFKAGLRVTTPEAMDVVRMVLAGQVQRELVGLLNQHGPLAVGMTGEDAHTITAVQHRPTIDGESVDIGRVGEITAIDTGAIQALLDDGRIPVVSSIARSADDHHVYNVNADT
;
A
#
# COMPACT_ATOMS: atom_id res chain seq x y z
N GLN A 1 17.69 -10.60 9.09
CA GLN A 1 18.31 -9.28 9.34
C GLN A 1 17.21 -8.24 9.20
N GLY A 2 17.03 -7.37 10.19
CA GLY A 2 15.93 -6.39 10.19
C GLY A 2 16.20 -5.23 9.23
N LEU A 3 15.14 -4.66 8.66
CA LEU A 3 15.23 -3.37 7.97
C LEU A 3 15.59 -2.29 9.00
N VAL A 4 16.70 -1.60 8.80
CA VAL A 4 17.03 -0.41 9.61
C VAL A 4 15.98 0.65 9.29
N SER A 5 15.19 1.04 10.29
CA SER A 5 14.15 2.06 10.12
C SER A 5 14.79 3.44 10.29
N GLU A 6 14.89 4.18 9.19
CA GLU A 6 15.25 5.60 9.22
C GLU A 6 13.98 6.45 9.28
N PHE A 7 14.01 7.54 10.05
CA PHE A 7 12.94 8.51 10.12
C PHE A 7 13.48 9.88 9.75
N LYS A 8 12.73 10.61 8.91
CA LYS A 8 12.96 12.03 8.64
C LYS A 8 11.69 12.80 8.99
N ALA A 9 11.82 13.76 9.89
CA ALA A 9 10.72 14.58 10.38
C ALA A 9 9.50 13.77 10.88
N GLY A 10 9.75 12.71 11.64
CA GLY A 10 8.69 11.85 12.19
C GLY A 10 8.05 10.88 11.19
N LEU A 11 8.41 10.98 9.90
CA LEU A 11 7.94 10.07 8.85
C LEU A 11 8.98 9.01 8.56
N ARG A 12 8.51 7.77 8.38
CA ARG A 12 9.38 6.64 8.07
C ARG A 12 9.90 6.79 6.64
N VAL A 13 11.22 6.80 6.49
CA VAL A 13 11.87 6.77 5.19
C VAL A 13 11.72 5.37 4.61
N THR A 14 11.30 5.28 3.35
CA THR A 14 11.17 4.02 2.63
C THR A 14 12.11 4.05 1.43
N THR A 15 13.31 3.49 1.55
CA THR A 15 14.23 3.38 0.40
C THR A 15 13.62 2.45 -0.67
N PRO A 16 14.11 2.48 -1.93
CA PRO A 16 13.68 1.53 -2.95
C PRO A 16 13.78 0.06 -2.51
N GLU A 17 14.90 -0.32 -1.87
CA GLU A 17 15.12 -1.69 -1.38
C GLU A 17 14.17 -2.02 -0.23
N ALA A 18 13.91 -1.06 0.66
CA ALA A 18 12.93 -1.23 1.72
C ALA A 18 11.52 -1.38 1.14
N MET A 19 11.18 -0.67 0.06
CA MET A 19 9.89 -0.76 -0.61
C MET A 19 9.64 -2.15 -1.19
N ASP A 20 10.64 -2.77 -1.83
CA ASP A 20 10.51 -4.12 -2.35
C ASP A 20 10.19 -5.13 -1.24
N VAL A 21 10.87 -5.00 -0.10
CA VAL A 21 10.60 -5.85 1.07
C VAL A 21 9.21 -5.56 1.65
N VAL A 22 8.83 -4.30 1.81
CA VAL A 22 7.49 -3.90 2.30
C VAL A 22 6.41 -4.47 1.40
N ARG A 23 6.56 -4.37 0.08
CA ARG A 23 5.62 -4.91 -0.90
C ARG A 23 5.47 -6.42 -0.76
N MET A 24 6.58 -7.16 -0.72
CA MET A 24 6.56 -8.62 -0.54
C MET A 24 5.91 -9.03 0.78
N VAL A 25 6.21 -8.33 1.89
CA VAL A 25 5.66 -8.67 3.21
C VAL A 25 4.16 -8.35 3.28
N LEU A 26 3.74 -7.16 2.87
CA LEU A 26 2.34 -6.75 2.95
C LEU A 26 1.45 -7.56 2.02
N ALA A 27 1.85 -7.76 0.76
CA ALA A 27 1.04 -8.49 -0.23
C ALA A 27 1.19 -10.01 -0.14
N GLY A 28 2.40 -10.50 0.15
CA GLY A 28 2.73 -11.93 0.10
C GLY A 28 2.56 -12.67 1.42
N GLN A 29 2.66 -11.98 2.56
CA GLN A 29 2.59 -12.62 3.89
C GLN A 29 1.39 -12.12 4.69
N VAL A 30 1.37 -10.83 5.07
CA VAL A 30 0.38 -10.28 5.99
C VAL A 30 -1.03 -10.36 5.41
N GLN A 31 -1.23 -9.89 4.17
CA GLN A 31 -2.51 -10.02 3.48
C GLN A 31 -2.95 -11.47 3.35
N ARG A 32 -2.02 -12.38 3.03
CA ARG A 32 -2.34 -13.80 2.81
C ARG A 32 -2.73 -14.50 4.10
N GLU A 33 -2.10 -14.14 5.21
CA GLU A 33 -2.48 -14.60 6.54
C GLU A 33 -3.90 -14.15 6.89
N LEU A 34 -4.22 -12.87 6.72
CA LEU A 34 -5.57 -12.34 6.97
C LEU A 34 -6.63 -12.99 6.09
N VAL A 35 -6.36 -13.13 4.79
CA VAL A 35 -7.24 -13.85 3.86
C VAL A 35 -7.44 -15.30 4.30
N GLY A 36 -6.37 -15.98 4.72
CA GLY A 36 -6.44 -17.35 5.22
C GLY A 36 -7.29 -17.47 6.49
N LEU A 37 -7.14 -16.55 7.44
CA LEU A 37 -7.94 -16.50 8.67
C LEU A 37 -9.42 -16.28 8.38
N LEU A 38 -9.76 -15.32 7.53
CA LEU A 38 -11.14 -15.08 7.11
C LEU A 38 -11.72 -16.30 6.38
N ASN A 39 -10.91 -16.94 5.52
CA ASN A 39 -11.36 -18.07 4.72
C ASN A 39 -11.57 -19.37 5.50
N GLN A 40 -11.09 -19.46 6.74
CA GLN A 40 -11.46 -20.56 7.66
C GLN A 40 -12.95 -20.57 7.98
N HIS A 41 -13.65 -19.44 7.80
CA HIS A 41 -15.08 -19.31 8.02
C HIS A 41 -15.92 -19.45 6.74
N GLY A 42 -15.30 -19.85 5.62
CA GLY A 42 -15.92 -19.99 4.31
C GLY A 42 -15.15 -19.22 3.23
N PRO A 43 -15.47 -19.37 1.93
CA PRO A 43 -14.74 -18.72 0.86
C PRO A 43 -15.11 -17.23 0.77
N LEU A 44 -14.75 -16.43 1.76
CA LEU A 44 -15.24 -15.06 1.92
C LEU A 44 -14.24 -14.03 1.38
N ALA A 45 -12.95 -14.19 1.66
CA ALA A 45 -11.96 -13.14 1.45
C ALA A 45 -11.13 -13.29 0.17
N VAL A 46 -10.85 -12.15 -0.46
CA VAL A 46 -9.95 -12.03 -1.62
C VAL A 46 -8.90 -10.96 -1.32
N GLY A 47 -7.62 -11.33 -1.45
CA GLY A 47 -6.50 -10.42 -1.21
C GLY A 47 -6.13 -9.63 -2.46
N MET A 48 -5.94 -8.32 -2.32
CA MET A 48 -5.50 -7.42 -3.38
C MET A 48 -4.63 -6.29 -2.82
N THR A 49 -3.91 -5.61 -3.70
CA THR A 49 -3.14 -4.39 -3.43
C THR A 49 -3.80 -3.22 -4.13
N GLY A 50 -3.41 -1.99 -3.81
CA GLY A 50 -3.86 -0.83 -4.59
C GLY A 50 -3.34 -0.79 -6.03
N GLU A 51 -2.33 -1.60 -6.37
CA GLU A 51 -1.87 -1.76 -7.75
C GLU A 51 -2.92 -2.51 -8.61
N ASP A 52 -3.65 -3.45 -7.99
CA ASP A 52 -4.61 -4.30 -8.69
C ASP A 52 -5.77 -3.47 -9.21
N ALA A 53 -6.04 -3.60 -10.52
CA ALA A 53 -7.05 -2.82 -11.23
C ALA A 53 -6.92 -1.29 -11.05
N HIS A 54 -5.73 -0.80 -10.70
CA HIS A 54 -5.46 0.61 -10.41
C HIS A 54 -6.30 1.18 -9.25
N THR A 55 -6.61 0.33 -8.27
CA THR A 55 -7.48 0.68 -7.13
C THR A 55 -6.98 1.90 -6.36
N ILE A 56 -5.66 2.06 -6.17
CA ILE A 56 -5.06 3.21 -5.49
C ILE A 56 -3.93 3.77 -6.34
N THR A 57 -4.05 5.05 -6.70
CA THR A 57 -3.03 5.81 -7.42
C THR A 57 -2.45 6.89 -6.52
N ALA A 58 -1.12 7.01 -6.49
CA ALA A 58 -0.40 7.95 -5.64
C ALA A 58 0.74 8.65 -6.40
N VAL A 59 1.21 9.77 -5.86
CA VAL A 59 2.47 10.44 -6.24
C VAL A 59 3.46 10.37 -5.09
N GLN A 60 4.74 10.63 -5.33
CA GLN A 60 5.72 10.67 -4.25
C GLN A 60 5.35 11.75 -3.22
N HIS A 61 5.17 11.34 -1.96
CA HIS A 61 4.95 12.28 -0.87
C HIS A 61 6.27 12.96 -0.49
N ARG A 62 6.29 14.29 -0.58
CA ARG A 62 7.44 15.14 -0.22
C ARG A 62 7.00 16.17 0.83
N PRO A 63 7.00 15.81 2.12
CA PRO A 63 6.59 16.72 3.18
C PRO A 63 7.49 17.97 3.21
N THR A 64 6.89 19.12 3.49
CA THR A 64 7.63 20.37 3.72
C THR A 64 7.97 20.50 5.20
N ILE A 65 9.25 20.55 5.55
CA ILE A 65 9.75 20.71 6.92
C ILE A 65 10.70 21.89 6.94
N ASP A 66 10.48 22.83 7.86
CA ASP A 66 11.27 24.05 8.00
C ASP A 66 11.40 24.86 6.68
N GLY A 67 10.37 24.77 5.82
CA GLY A 67 10.33 25.44 4.52
C GLY A 67 10.99 24.67 3.37
N GLU A 68 11.55 23.49 3.62
CA GLU A 68 12.20 22.64 2.61
C GLU A 68 11.42 21.36 2.33
N SER A 69 11.36 20.97 1.05
CA SER A 69 10.78 19.70 0.62
C SER A 69 11.74 18.55 0.95
N VAL A 70 11.31 17.62 1.81
CA VAL A 70 12.12 16.48 2.25
C VAL A 70 11.77 15.22 1.47
N ASP A 71 12.79 14.55 0.93
CA ASP A 71 12.64 13.23 0.30
C ASP A 71 12.66 12.13 1.38
N ILE A 72 11.52 11.44 1.50
CA ILE A 72 11.30 10.30 2.40
C ILE A 72 11.24 8.96 1.64
N GLY A 73 11.66 8.95 0.37
CA GLY A 73 11.72 7.78 -0.49
C GLY A 73 10.37 7.40 -1.09
N ARG A 74 10.08 6.10 -1.12
CA ARG A 74 8.89 5.47 -1.70
C ARG A 74 7.66 5.53 -0.80
N VAL A 75 7.38 6.73 -0.28
CA VAL A 75 6.14 7.02 0.43
C VAL A 75 5.21 7.77 -0.51
N GLY A 76 3.94 7.37 -0.55
CA GLY A 76 2.96 7.90 -1.48
C GLY A 76 1.91 8.79 -0.83
N GLU A 77 1.47 9.80 -1.57
CA GLU A 77 0.27 10.58 -1.29
C GLU A 77 -0.82 10.18 -2.28
N ILE A 78 -1.97 9.72 -1.79
CA ILE A 78 -3.06 9.22 -2.64
C ILE A 78 -3.65 10.38 -3.45
N THR A 79 -3.75 10.18 -4.76
CA THR A 79 -4.30 11.17 -5.71
C THR A 79 -5.61 10.70 -6.34
N ALA A 80 -5.84 9.40 -6.43
CA ALA A 80 -7.09 8.83 -6.92
C ALA A 80 -7.33 7.44 -6.34
N ILE A 81 -8.61 7.09 -6.20
CA ILE A 81 -9.10 5.77 -5.81
C ILE A 81 -10.12 5.32 -6.86
N ASP A 82 -9.91 4.15 -7.46
CA ASP A 82 -10.90 3.47 -8.30
C ASP A 82 -11.47 2.28 -7.54
N THR A 83 -12.73 2.39 -7.12
CA THR A 83 -13.37 1.36 -6.29
C THR A 83 -14.02 0.25 -7.12
N GLY A 84 -13.92 0.26 -8.45
CA GLY A 84 -14.66 -0.67 -9.32
C GLY A 84 -14.40 -2.14 -9.00
N ALA A 85 -13.13 -2.51 -8.80
CA ALA A 85 -12.76 -3.88 -8.43
C ALA A 85 -13.22 -4.26 -7.01
N ILE A 86 -13.13 -3.32 -6.05
CA ILE A 86 -13.61 -3.51 -4.69
C ILE A 86 -15.12 -3.74 -4.70
N GLN A 87 -15.87 -2.89 -5.41
CA GLN A 87 -17.32 -2.98 -5.48
C GLN A 87 -17.77 -4.30 -6.13
N ALA A 88 -17.11 -4.74 -7.21
CA ALA A 88 -17.42 -6.01 -7.84
C ALA A 88 -17.22 -7.21 -6.89
N LEU A 89 -16.19 -7.19 -6.05
CA LEU A 89 -15.98 -8.22 -5.03
C LEU A 89 -17.05 -8.18 -3.94
N LEU A 90 -17.41 -6.98 -3.47
CA LEU A 90 -18.48 -6.82 -2.47
C LEU A 90 -19.84 -7.28 -3.02
N ASP A 91 -20.14 -6.98 -4.28
CA ASP A 91 -21.38 -7.39 -4.95
C ASP A 91 -21.46 -8.92 -5.13
N ASP A 92 -20.31 -9.61 -5.30
CA ASP A 92 -20.21 -11.09 -5.28
C ASP A 92 -20.25 -11.68 -3.85
N GLY A 93 -20.41 -10.85 -2.82
CA GLY A 93 -20.45 -11.28 -1.42
C GLY A 93 -19.08 -11.64 -0.83
N ARG A 94 -17.99 -11.10 -1.41
CA ARG A 94 -16.62 -11.27 -0.90
C ARG A 94 -16.21 -10.16 0.05
N ILE A 95 -15.14 -10.41 0.79
CA ILE A 95 -14.45 -9.47 1.68
C ILE A 95 -13.10 -9.11 1.03
N PRO A 96 -12.97 -7.92 0.42
CA PRO A 96 -11.69 -7.44 -0.09
C PRO A 96 -10.71 -7.17 1.06
N VAL A 97 -9.52 -7.74 0.99
CA VAL A 97 -8.42 -7.46 1.92
C VAL A 97 -7.34 -6.70 1.15
N VAL A 98 -7.30 -5.39 1.34
CA VAL A 98 -6.48 -4.47 0.55
C VAL A 98 -5.18 -4.10 1.29
N SER A 99 -4.03 -4.38 0.69
CA SER A 99 -2.73 -3.90 1.19
C SER A 99 -2.48 -2.45 0.77
N SER A 100 -1.90 -1.64 1.67
CA SER A 100 -1.63 -0.20 1.51
C SER A 100 -0.44 0.11 0.58
N ILE A 101 -0.52 -0.40 -0.65
CA ILE A 101 0.47 -0.20 -1.71
C ILE A 101 -0.24 0.45 -2.88
N ALA A 102 0.29 1.56 -3.38
CA ALA A 102 -0.31 2.31 -4.48
C ALA A 102 0.59 2.26 -5.72
N ARG A 103 -0.04 2.28 -6.90
CA ARG A 103 0.68 2.52 -8.15
C ARG A 103 1.00 4.01 -8.29
N SER A 104 2.12 4.32 -8.94
CA SER A 104 2.51 5.70 -9.21
C SER A 104 1.74 6.34 -10.37
N ALA A 105 1.31 7.59 -10.20
CA ALA A 105 0.69 8.40 -11.25
C ALA A 105 1.71 8.98 -12.25
N ASP A 106 2.95 9.21 -11.80
CA ASP A 106 3.93 10.06 -12.46
C ASP A 106 5.23 9.33 -12.84
N ASP A 107 5.43 8.12 -12.32
CA ASP A 107 6.56 7.27 -12.65
C ASP A 107 6.17 5.77 -12.70
N HIS A 108 7.17 4.89 -12.80
CA HIS A 108 6.97 3.44 -12.90
C HIS A 108 7.17 2.71 -11.57
N HIS A 109 7.13 3.44 -10.45
CA HIS A 109 7.36 2.86 -9.14
C HIS A 109 6.05 2.58 -8.40
N VAL A 110 6.23 1.97 -7.24
CA VAL A 110 5.17 1.68 -6.28
C VAL A 110 5.46 2.44 -4.99
N TYR A 111 4.41 2.84 -4.32
CA TYR A 111 4.50 3.63 -3.10
C TYR A 111 3.83 2.89 -1.95
N ASN A 112 4.49 2.91 -0.79
CA ASN A 112 3.84 2.60 0.46
C ASN A 112 2.99 3.81 0.86
N VAL A 113 1.69 3.60 1.05
CA VAL A 113 0.77 4.62 1.56
C VAL A 113 0.42 4.27 2.99
N ASN A 114 0.10 5.28 3.81
CA ASN A 114 -0.35 5.03 5.17
C ASN A 114 -1.73 4.35 5.14
N ALA A 115 -1.96 3.37 6.00
CA ALA A 115 -3.22 2.62 6.03
C ALA A 115 -4.36 3.39 6.72
N ASP A 116 -4.03 4.40 7.53
CA ASP A 116 -5.00 5.24 8.26
C ASP A 116 -5.49 6.47 7.46
N THR A 117 -4.95 6.70 6.25
CA THR A 117 -5.26 7.85 5.39
C THR A 117 -6.18 7.44 4.25
#